data_AF-A0A7V3EGU2-F1
#
_entry.id   AF-A0A7V3EGU2-F1
#
_cell.length_a   1.000
_cell.length_b   1.000
_cell.length_c   1.000
_cell.angle_alpha   90.00
_cell.angle_beta   90.00
_cell.angle_gamma   90.00
#
_symmetry.space_group_name_H-M   'P 1'
#
loop_
_entity.id
_entity.type
_entity.pdbx_description
1 polymer ?
#
loop_
_entity_poly.entity_id
_entity_poly.type
_entity_poly.pdbx_seq_one_letter_code
_entity_poly.pdbx_strand_id
1 'polypeptide(L)' 'MMGKHLLPETLPPSLNQFVLRGKTALVTGSYRGLGFVMAKALAEAGARVVINGRNSEGVVFP' A
#
# COMPACT_ATOMS: atom_id res chain seq x y z
N MET A 1 21.44 -9.16 5.54
CA MET A 1 21.54 -7.71 5.31
C MET A 1 20.29 -7.20 4.62
N MET A 2 19.19 -7.08 5.36
CA MET A 2 17.89 -6.58 4.88
C MET A 2 17.73 -5.19 5.51
N GLY A 3 17.59 -4.10 4.75
CA GLY A 3 17.19 -2.82 5.40
C GLY A 3 17.72 -1.49 4.89
N LYS A 4 18.07 -1.30 3.60
CA LYS A 4 18.37 0.07 3.11
C LYS A 4 17.91 0.42 1.69
N HIS A 5 17.17 -0.45 1.01
CA HIS A 5 16.67 -0.19 -0.35
C HIS A 5 15.15 0.09 -0.42
N LEU A 6 14.46 0.16 0.73
CA LEU A 6 13.01 0.39 0.80
C LEU A 6 12.64 1.76 1.37
N LEU A 7 13.63 2.61 1.64
CA LEU A 7 13.35 3.98 2.06
C LEU A 7 13.18 4.84 0.80
N PRO A 8 12.09 5.61 0.64
CA PRO A 8 11.83 6.42 -0.55
C PRO A 8 13.01 7.33 -0.94
N GLU A 9 13.74 7.85 0.04
CA GLU A 9 14.95 8.67 -0.11
C GLU A 9 16.15 7.94 -0.73
N THR A 10 16.10 6.61 -0.88
CA THR A 10 17.16 5.78 -1.49
C THR A 10 16.80 5.27 -2.90
N LEU A 11 15.63 5.64 -3.42
CA LEU A 11 15.17 5.23 -4.74
C LEU A 11 15.86 6.05 -5.85
N PRO A 12 16.13 5.45 -7.03
CA PRO A 12 16.61 6.20 -8.19
C PRO A 12 15.56 7.25 -8.63
N PRO A 13 15.99 8.41 -9.17
CA PRO A 13 15.08 9.50 -9.54
C PRO A 13 13.94 9.09 -10.49
N SER A 14 14.17 8.11 -11.36
CA SER A 14 13.17 7.57 -12.28
C SER A 14 11.97 6.92 -11.57
N LEU A 15 12.10 6.56 -10.29
CA LEU A 15 11.03 5.93 -9.51
C LEU A 15 10.27 6.90 -8.59
N ASN A 16 10.65 8.17 -8.53
CA ASN A 16 10.00 9.16 -7.65
C ASN A 16 8.48 9.27 -7.88
N GLN A 17 8.04 9.10 -9.12
CA GLN A 17 6.61 9.14 -9.49
C GLN A 17 5.78 7.99 -8.89
N PHE A 18 6.43 6.95 -8.36
CA PHE A 18 5.77 5.79 -7.76
C PHE A 18 5.72 5.82 -6.22
N VAL A 19 6.31 6.84 -5.59
CA VAL A 19 6.20 7.05 -4.14
C VAL A 19 4.84 7.65 -3.82
N LEU A 20 4.10 7.05 -2.89
CA LEU A 20 2.72 7.47 -2.56
C LEU A 20 2.61 8.19 -1.21
N ARG A 21 3.74 8.59 -0.61
CA ARG A 21 3.76 9.31 0.67
C ARG A 21 2.87 10.56 0.61
N GLY A 22 1.99 10.70 1.60
CA GLY A 22 1.04 11.81 1.68
C GLY A 22 -0.20 11.67 0.79
N LYS A 23 -0.30 10.61 -0.02
CA LYS A 23 -1.54 10.29 -0.76
C LYS A 23 -2.46 9.43 0.09
N THR A 24 -3.76 9.55 -0.17
CA THR A 24 -4.79 8.64 0.36
C THR A 24 -5.39 7.85 -0.79
N ALA A 25 -5.50 6.53 -0.64
CA ALA A 25 -6.06 5.64 -1.64
C ALA A 25 -7.26 4.88 -1.08
N LEU A 26 -8.39 4.89 -1.80
CA LEU A 26 -9.53 4.02 -1.55
C LEU A 26 -9.47 2.85 -2.53
N VAL A 27 -9.40 1.62 -2.02
CA VAL A 27 -9.41 0.42 -2.86
C VAL A 27 -10.76 -0.28 -2.69
N THR A 28 -11.56 -0.35 -3.75
CA THR A 28 -12.85 -1.08 -3.72
C THR A 28 -12.63 -2.58 -3.82
N GLY A 29 -13.53 -3.39 -3.24
CA GLY A 29 -13.39 -4.86 -3.26
C GLY A 29 -12.12 -5.37 -2.59
N SER A 30 -11.56 -4.61 -1.65
CA SER A 30 -10.24 -4.86 -1.02
C SER A 30 -10.28 -5.69 0.25
N TYR A 31 -11.44 -6.26 0.57
CA TYR A 31 -11.60 -7.16 1.70
C TYR A 31 -10.74 -8.45 1.60
N ARG A 32 -10.50 -8.96 0.38
CA ARG A 32 -9.71 -10.19 0.14
C ARG A 32 -9.13 -10.23 -1.27
N GLY A 33 -8.33 -11.25 -1.55
CA GLY A 33 -7.80 -11.54 -2.89
C GLY A 33 -6.95 -10.40 -3.43
N LEU A 34 -7.06 -10.12 -4.74
CA LEU A 34 -6.24 -9.11 -5.41
C LEU A 34 -6.45 -7.70 -4.84
N GLY A 35 -7.68 -7.34 -4.49
CA GLY A 35 -7.97 -6.02 -3.91
C GLY A 35 -7.20 -5.78 -2.60
N PHE A 36 -7.09 -6.83 -1.76
CA PHE A 36 -6.32 -6.76 -0.52
C PHE A 36 -4.80 -6.64 -0.78
N VAL A 37 -4.27 -7.44 -1.70
CA VAL A 37 -2.84 -7.40 -2.06
C VAL A 37 -2.46 -6.04 -2.65
N MET A 38 -3.32 -5.46 -3.51
CA MET A 38 -3.11 -4.12 -4.04
C MET A 38 -3.15 -3.06 -2.95
N ALA A 39 -4.13 -3.12 -2.05
CA ALA A 39 -4.21 -2.20 -0.92
C ALA A 39 -2.95 -2.25 -0.03
N LYS A 40 -2.43 -3.45 0.23
CA LYS A 40 -1.18 -3.65 0.96
C LYS A 40 0.02 -3.03 0.23
N ALA A 41 0.16 -3.28 -1.07
CA ALA A 41 1.26 -2.72 -1.85
C ALA A 41 1.22 -1.17 -1.89
N LEU A 42 0.03 -0.58 -1.97
CA LEU A 42 -0.12 0.88 -1.91
C LEU A 42 0.30 1.44 -0.53
N ALA A 43 -0.01 0.73 0.55
CA ALA A 43 0.41 1.09 1.89
C ALA A 43 1.94 0.97 2.05
N GLU A 44 2.55 -0.10 1.52
CA GLU A 44 4.01 -0.29 1.48
C GLU A 44 4.72 0.83 0.67
N ALA A 45 4.08 1.34 -0.39
CA ALA A 45 4.55 2.50 -1.14
C ALA A 45 4.32 3.85 -0.41
N GLY A 46 3.75 3.83 0.80
CA GLY A 46 3.60 4.99 1.68
C GLY A 46 2.25 5.71 1.62
N ALA A 47 1.26 5.16 0.90
CA ALA A 47 -0.10 5.72 0.89
C ALA A 47 -0.82 5.46 2.23
N ARG A 48 -1.74 6.36 2.60
CA ARG A 48 -2.79 6.06 3.59
C ARG A 48 -3.90 5.32 2.87
N VAL A 49 -4.21 4.08 3.25
CA VAL A 49 -5.13 3.23 2.48
C VAL A 49 -6.44 2.98 3.22
N VAL A 50 -7.56 3.13 2.52
CA VAL A 50 -8.90 2.77 2.99
C VAL A 50 -9.32 1.46 2.33
N ILE A 51 -9.65 0.49 3.16
CA ILE A 51 -10.18 -0.82 2.75
C ILE A 51 -11.70 -0.74 2.68
N ASN A 52 -12.28 -1.32 1.63
CA ASN A 52 -13.71 -1.35 1.39
C ASN A 52 -14.21 -2.79 1.18
N GLY A 53 -15.28 -3.12 1.89
CA GLY A 53 -15.97 -4.40 1.83
C GLY A 53 -17.29 -4.33 2.58
N ARG A 54 -18.11 -5.38 2.44
CA ARG A 54 -19.41 -5.49 3.13
C ARG A 54 -19.28 -6.02 4.56
N ASN A 55 -18.20 -6.76 4.84
CA ASN A 55 -17.91 -7.34 6.14
C ASN A 55 -16.52 -6.87 6.57
N SER A 56 -16.29 -6.74 7.87
CA SER A 56 -15.00 -6.34 8.45
C SER A 56 -14.19 -7.52 9.01
N GLU A 57 -14.81 -8.68 9.25
CA GLU A 57 -14.23 -9.80 10.01
C GLU A 57 -12.98 -10.44 9.39
N GLY A 58 -12.73 -10.25 8.10
CA GLY A 58 -11.59 -10.83 7.37
C GLY A 58 -10.48 -9.86 7.02
N VAL A 59 -10.56 -8.59 7.43
CA VAL A 59 -9.47 -7.64 7.21
C VAL A 59 -8.46 -7.77 8.34
N VAL A 60 -7.37 -8.49 8.11
CA VAL A 60 -6.22 -8.57 9.03
C VAL A 60 -5.02 -7.93 8.36
N PHE A 61 -4.64 -6.74 8.83
CA PHE A 61 -3.33 -6.17 8.50
C PHE A 61 -2.31 -6.70 9.51
N PRO A 62 -1.23 -7.38 9.06
CA PRO A 62 -0.10 -7.71 9.92
C PRO A 62 0.67 -6.46 10.33
#